data_AF-A0A267GVK9-F1
#
_entry.id   AF-A0A267GVK9-F1
#
_cell.length_a   1.000
_cell.length_b   1.000
_cell.length_c   1.000
_cell.angle_alpha   90.00
_cell.angle_beta   90.00
_cell.angle_gamma   90.00
#
_symmetry.space_group_name_H-M   'P 1'
#
loop_
_entity.id
_entity.type
_entity.pdbx_description
1 polymer ?
#
loop_
_entity_poly.entity_id
_entity_poly.type
_entity_poly.pdbx_seq_one_letter_code
_entity_poly.pdbx_strand_id
1 'polypeptide(L)'
;MSGPLRLSLLLLLAAVACSGELNVWFERQMLESVISQMMLLSAKNPLRPRCKPRGGAEQLLHRLTADRFPIVADGHLLSGIYFNSLSRSGIVLANSINSFTVHWATASRDGLPPTRVQYKFMGLHSHNQSVLLHPRLTVPSTGFVPAAESSFQLNLQCTKRVSGVAEFEIHAVFQFSDRPEKRSLTMQHRFRKACLSAADLLKLQQKCYCRKKCKQQIKKKRRRRNHRKKQRAANSSPSRRRSDRRQQRRRRGDRRRGGKKGRNSRQRRQRRRQRRRRLRRRRKECQKECRRGCRAQPSDCQQREAD
;
A
#
# COMPACT_ATOMS: atom_id res chain seq x y z
N MET A 1 -45.15 17.04 -10.20
CA MET A 1 -44.22 17.75 -11.11
C MET A 1 -42.88 17.03 -11.06
N SER A 2 -42.71 16.09 -11.98
CA SER A 2 -41.67 15.06 -11.94
C SER A 2 -40.73 15.34 -13.12
N GLY A 3 -39.67 16.10 -12.87
CA GLY A 3 -38.73 16.56 -13.89
C GLY A 3 -37.66 15.50 -14.24
N PRO A 4 -37.37 15.27 -15.53
CA PRO A 4 -36.56 14.16 -16.02
C PRO A 4 -35.07 14.49 -15.91
N LEU A 5 -34.45 14.26 -14.76
CA LEU A 5 -33.00 14.41 -14.58
C LEU A 5 -32.25 13.09 -14.39
N ARG A 6 -32.93 11.95 -14.55
CA ARG A 6 -32.33 10.61 -14.37
C ARG A 6 -31.98 9.87 -15.66
N LEU A 7 -32.35 10.39 -16.82
CA LEU A 7 -32.07 9.75 -18.12
C LEU A 7 -30.76 10.23 -18.77
N SER A 8 -30.23 11.39 -18.42
CA SER A 8 -29.00 11.93 -19.04
C SER A 8 -27.69 11.30 -18.53
N LEU A 9 -27.75 10.50 -17.44
CA LEU A 9 -26.55 9.79 -16.91
C LEU A 9 -26.46 8.34 -17.39
N LEU A 10 -27.54 7.78 -17.94
CA LEU A 10 -27.58 6.40 -18.47
C LEU A 10 -27.39 6.34 -20.00
N LEU A 11 -27.48 7.47 -20.70
CA LEU A 11 -27.25 7.58 -22.15
C LEU A 11 -25.79 7.90 -22.55
N LEU A 12 -24.89 8.11 -21.59
CA LEU A 12 -23.44 8.22 -21.85
C LEU A 12 -22.72 6.86 -21.87
N LEU A 13 -23.47 5.76 -21.75
CA LEU A 13 -22.97 4.38 -21.82
C LEU A 13 -23.35 3.64 -23.11
N ALA A 14 -23.99 4.31 -24.08
CA ALA A 14 -24.43 3.66 -25.32
C ALA A 14 -24.35 4.62 -26.53
N ALA A 15 -23.13 5.03 -26.88
CA ALA A 15 -22.70 5.41 -28.25
C ALA A 15 -21.32 6.11 -28.19
N VAL A 16 -20.32 5.48 -27.58
CA VAL A 16 -18.95 5.70 -28.06
C VAL A 16 -18.80 4.64 -29.14
N ALA A 17 -19.03 5.04 -30.39
CA ALA A 17 -18.50 4.29 -31.51
C ALA A 17 -17.01 4.09 -31.19
N CYS A 18 -16.63 2.85 -30.87
CA CYS A 18 -15.27 2.49 -30.49
C CYS A 18 -14.33 2.91 -31.62
N SER A 19 -13.73 4.09 -31.48
CA SER A 19 -12.62 4.53 -32.30
C SER A 19 -11.39 3.83 -31.76
N GLY A 20 -11.15 2.61 -32.25
CA GLY A 20 -10.00 1.80 -31.90
C GLY A 20 -8.68 2.44 -32.31
N GLU A 21 -8.19 3.38 -31.50
CA GLU A 21 -7.01 4.20 -31.82
C GLU A 21 -5.82 3.83 -30.95
N LEU A 22 -5.76 4.36 -29.72
CA LEU A 22 -4.70 4.11 -28.75
C LEU A 22 -5.32 3.90 -27.38
N ASN A 23 -5.00 2.78 -26.78
CA ASN A 23 -5.34 2.47 -25.40
C ASN A 23 -4.07 2.29 -24.59
N VAL A 24 -3.99 2.93 -23.44
CA VAL A 24 -2.88 2.79 -22.47
C VAL A 24 -3.49 2.65 -21.09
N TRP A 25 -3.16 1.61 -20.35
CA TRP A 25 -3.77 1.32 -19.05
C TRP A 25 -2.84 0.61 -18.07
N PHE A 26 -3.31 0.55 -16.84
CA PHE A 26 -2.73 -0.26 -15.78
C PHE A 26 -3.64 -1.40 -15.39
N GLU A 27 -3.07 -2.54 -15.05
CA GLU A 27 -3.81 -3.62 -14.41
C GLU A 27 -4.11 -3.30 -12.95
N ARG A 28 -5.26 -3.77 -12.49
CA ARG A 28 -5.70 -3.67 -11.10
C ARG A 28 -4.67 -4.22 -10.12
N GLN A 29 -4.14 -5.42 -10.36
CA GLN A 29 -3.22 -6.09 -9.44
C GLN A 29 -1.95 -5.27 -9.19
N MET A 30 -1.42 -4.66 -10.25
CA MET A 30 -0.27 -3.76 -10.17
C MET A 30 -0.59 -2.52 -9.30
N LEU A 31 -1.72 -1.86 -9.55
CA LEU A 31 -2.13 -0.69 -8.76
C LEU A 31 -2.39 -1.04 -7.29
N GLU A 32 -3.02 -2.17 -7.01
CA GLU A 32 -3.22 -2.66 -5.63
C GLU A 32 -1.89 -2.85 -4.90
N SER A 33 -0.88 -3.42 -5.58
CA SER A 33 0.48 -3.58 -5.05
C SER A 33 1.13 -2.23 -4.77
N VAL A 34 1.10 -1.30 -5.74
CA VAL A 34 1.65 0.05 -5.61
C VAL A 34 1.02 0.81 -4.44
N ILE A 35 -0.31 0.86 -4.37
CA ILE A 35 -1.04 1.51 -3.28
C ILE A 35 -0.72 0.87 -1.94
N SER A 36 -0.68 -0.46 -1.87
CA SER A 36 -0.36 -1.20 -0.64
C SER A 36 1.03 -0.86 -0.11
N GLN A 37 2.02 -0.73 -1.00
CA GLN A 37 3.38 -0.34 -0.64
C GLN A 37 3.47 1.12 -0.20
N MET A 38 2.78 2.02 -0.90
CA MET A 38 2.71 3.43 -0.52
C MET A 38 2.07 3.65 0.86
N MET A 39 1.15 2.77 1.27
CA MET A 39 0.57 2.79 2.61
C MET A 39 1.55 2.44 3.75
N LEU A 40 2.76 1.98 3.42
CA LEU A 40 3.87 1.83 4.36
C LEU A 40 4.57 3.17 4.63
N LEU A 41 4.46 4.15 3.73
CA LEU A 41 5.06 5.46 3.92
C LEU A 41 4.34 6.22 5.05
N SER A 42 5.10 7.06 5.73
CA SER A 42 4.53 7.99 6.70
C SER A 42 4.24 9.31 5.99
N ALA A 43 2.99 9.77 6.03
CA ALA A 43 2.59 11.07 5.48
C ALA A 43 3.49 12.24 5.93
N LYS A 44 4.04 12.16 7.15
CA LYS A 44 4.95 13.18 7.70
C LYS A 44 6.42 13.00 7.30
N ASN A 45 6.85 11.78 6.93
CA ASN A 45 8.24 11.50 6.61
C ASN A 45 8.34 10.20 5.78
N PRO A 46 8.38 10.28 4.44
CA PRO A 46 8.42 9.12 3.55
C PRO A 46 9.72 8.30 3.69
N LEU A 47 10.81 8.90 4.18
CA LEU A 47 12.10 8.23 4.43
C LEU A 47 12.11 7.39 5.71
N ARG A 48 11.02 7.39 6.49
CA ARG A 48 10.85 6.51 7.65
C ARG A 48 9.66 5.57 7.50
N PRO A 49 9.72 4.63 6.54
CA PRO A 49 8.62 3.69 6.31
C PRO A 49 8.29 2.84 7.55
N ARG A 50 7.04 2.37 7.54
CA ARG A 50 6.44 1.57 8.59
C ARG A 50 6.54 0.11 8.19
N CYS A 51 6.74 -0.75 9.19
CA CYS A 51 6.69 -2.21 9.01
C CYS A 51 5.28 -2.79 8.78
N LYS A 52 4.25 -1.93 8.80
CA LYS A 52 2.85 -2.30 8.67
C LYS A 52 2.11 -1.15 8.01
N PRO A 53 1.20 -1.43 7.07
CA PRO A 53 0.41 -0.40 6.43
C PRO A 53 -0.45 0.35 7.46
N ARG A 54 -0.77 1.60 7.16
CA ARG A 54 -1.73 2.40 7.93
C ARG A 54 -3.13 1.76 7.78
N GLY A 55 -3.93 1.77 8.85
CA GLY A 55 -5.34 1.40 8.73
C GLY A 55 -6.04 2.38 7.78
N GLY A 56 -6.89 1.86 6.89
CA GLY A 56 -7.54 2.62 5.80
C GLY A 56 -7.09 2.22 4.39
N ALA A 57 -6.05 1.38 4.24
CA ALA A 57 -5.63 0.85 2.94
C ALA A 57 -6.74 0.02 2.28
N GLU A 58 -7.41 -0.82 3.07
CA GLU A 58 -8.52 -1.65 2.61
C GLU A 58 -9.64 -0.80 1.98
N GLN A 59 -9.96 0.39 2.51
CA GLN A 59 -11.00 1.26 1.93
C GLN A 59 -10.62 1.82 0.56
N LEU A 60 -9.35 2.13 0.31
CA LEU A 60 -8.90 2.59 -1.00
C LEU A 60 -8.79 1.42 -1.99
N LEU A 61 -8.31 0.26 -1.54
CA LEU A 61 -8.27 -0.95 -2.35
C LEU A 61 -9.68 -1.41 -2.76
N HIS A 62 -10.66 -1.31 -1.85
CA HIS A 62 -12.06 -1.59 -2.17
C HIS A 62 -12.69 -0.67 -3.22
N ARG A 63 -12.09 0.50 -3.51
CA ARG A 63 -12.55 1.40 -4.59
C ARG A 63 -12.00 1.00 -5.96
N LEU A 64 -11.00 0.12 -6.01
CA LEU A 64 -10.51 -0.44 -7.27
C LEU A 64 -11.42 -1.60 -7.66
N THR A 65 -12.53 -1.29 -8.36
CA THR A 65 -13.53 -2.28 -8.78
C THR A 65 -13.35 -2.76 -10.21
N ALA A 66 -12.67 -1.98 -11.06
CA ALA A 66 -12.38 -2.33 -12.45
C ALA A 66 -11.10 -3.18 -12.56
N ASP A 67 -11.00 -4.02 -13.59
CA ASP A 67 -9.81 -4.82 -13.86
C ASP A 67 -8.71 -4.03 -14.58
N ARG A 68 -9.11 -3.05 -15.40
CA ARG A 68 -8.24 -2.14 -16.15
C ARG A 68 -8.49 -0.70 -15.74
N PHE A 69 -7.41 0.05 -15.55
CA PHE A 69 -7.44 1.47 -15.22
C PHE A 69 -6.82 2.26 -16.37
N PRO A 70 -7.64 2.74 -17.33
CA PRO A 70 -7.15 3.45 -18.50
C PRO A 70 -6.57 4.82 -18.14
N ILE A 71 -5.43 5.11 -18.75
CA ILE A 71 -4.75 6.41 -18.77
C ILE A 71 -5.09 7.11 -20.08
N VAL A 72 -5.04 6.37 -21.18
CA VAL A 72 -5.50 6.79 -22.50
C VAL A 72 -6.57 5.80 -22.94
N ALA A 73 -7.72 6.29 -23.36
CA ALA A 73 -8.77 5.47 -23.95
C ALA A 73 -9.13 6.07 -25.31
N ASP A 74 -9.11 5.24 -26.36
CA ASP A 74 -9.48 5.61 -27.73
C ASP A 74 -8.80 6.91 -28.21
N GLY A 75 -7.48 7.02 -27.94
CA GLY A 75 -6.69 8.19 -28.35
C GLY A 75 -6.93 9.45 -27.52
N HIS A 76 -7.71 9.38 -26.44
CA HIS A 76 -7.95 10.49 -25.52
C HIS A 76 -7.25 10.26 -24.17
N LEU A 77 -6.48 11.25 -23.71
CA LEU A 77 -5.92 11.24 -22.36
C LEU A 77 -7.06 11.38 -21.37
N LEU A 78 -7.28 10.34 -20.58
CA LEU A 78 -8.20 10.40 -19.46
C LEU A 78 -7.52 11.18 -18.35
N SER A 79 -8.12 12.29 -17.93
CA SER A 79 -7.78 12.96 -16.68
C SER A 79 -8.26 12.11 -15.50
N GLY A 80 -7.69 10.92 -15.36
CA GLY A 80 -8.02 10.00 -14.29
C GLY A 80 -7.62 10.59 -12.95
N ILE A 81 -8.55 10.54 -11.99
CA ILE A 81 -8.32 10.92 -10.58
C ILE A 81 -7.05 10.24 -10.05
N TYR A 82 -6.75 9.02 -10.49
CA TYR A 82 -5.59 8.24 -10.04
C TYR A 82 -4.26 8.81 -10.53
N PHE A 83 -4.08 9.07 -11.83
CA PHE A 83 -2.80 9.52 -12.39
C PHE A 83 -2.52 11.00 -12.06
N ASN A 84 -3.55 11.83 -12.07
CA ASN A 84 -3.45 13.23 -11.65
C ASN A 84 -3.29 13.36 -10.14
N SER A 85 -3.88 12.49 -9.32
CA SER A 85 -3.55 12.45 -7.89
C SER A 85 -2.11 11.98 -7.66
N LEU A 86 -1.64 10.93 -8.35
CA LEU A 86 -0.26 10.44 -8.20
C LEU A 86 0.79 11.48 -8.61
N SER A 87 0.49 12.32 -9.61
CA SER A 87 1.39 13.36 -10.10
C SER A 87 1.23 14.73 -9.41
N ARG A 88 0.01 15.19 -9.11
CA ARG A 88 -0.26 16.52 -8.52
C ARG A 88 -0.39 16.52 -6.99
N SER A 89 -0.81 15.43 -6.35
CA SER A 89 -1.14 15.44 -4.91
C SER A 89 0.01 14.99 -4.00
N GLY A 90 1.26 15.39 -4.29
CA GLY A 90 2.39 15.15 -3.38
C GLY A 90 2.59 13.68 -2.96
N ILE A 91 2.05 12.75 -3.75
CA ILE A 91 2.08 11.33 -3.47
C ILE A 91 3.47 10.82 -3.83
N VAL A 92 4.10 10.13 -2.88
CA VAL A 92 5.47 9.63 -3.03
C VAL A 92 5.41 8.12 -3.23
N LEU A 93 6.01 7.63 -4.30
CA LEU A 93 6.22 6.20 -4.54
C LEU A 93 7.16 5.64 -3.48
N ALA A 94 6.85 4.45 -2.98
CA ALA A 94 7.67 3.81 -1.96
C ALA A 94 9.01 3.30 -2.52
N ASN A 95 10.00 3.15 -1.64
CA ASN A 95 11.31 2.60 -2.00
C ASN A 95 11.20 1.20 -2.63
N SER A 96 10.23 0.39 -2.18
CA SER A 96 10.00 -0.97 -2.68
C SER A 96 9.42 -1.04 -4.11
N ILE A 97 8.91 0.07 -4.65
CA ILE A 97 8.33 0.10 -6.01
C ILE A 97 9.46 0.30 -7.02
N ASN A 98 10.10 -0.77 -7.44
CA ASN A 98 11.23 -0.69 -8.37
C ASN A 98 10.81 -0.67 -9.84
N SER A 99 9.62 -1.16 -10.15
CA SER A 99 9.06 -1.12 -11.49
C SER A 99 7.53 -1.12 -11.46
N PHE A 100 6.93 -0.71 -12.56
CA PHE A 100 5.52 -0.95 -12.84
C PHE A 100 5.32 -1.24 -14.33
N THR A 101 4.37 -2.12 -14.61
CA THR A 101 3.99 -2.53 -15.95
C THR A 101 2.89 -1.62 -16.47
N VAL A 102 3.09 -1.08 -17.67
CA VAL A 102 2.10 -0.31 -18.42
C VAL A 102 1.68 -1.16 -19.61
N HIS A 103 0.38 -1.28 -19.84
CA HIS A 103 -0.16 -1.98 -20.99
C HIS A 103 -0.61 -0.97 -22.03
N TRP A 104 -0.45 -1.33 -23.29
CA TRP A 104 -0.88 -0.51 -24.41
C TRP A 104 -1.27 -1.38 -25.61
N ALA A 105 -2.12 -0.80 -26.46
CA ALA A 105 -2.49 -1.40 -27.73
C ALA A 105 -3.04 -0.31 -28.63
N THR A 106 -2.87 -0.46 -29.94
CA THR A 106 -3.70 0.22 -30.92
C THR A 106 -4.79 -0.73 -31.34
N ALA A 107 -6.06 -0.40 -31.08
CA ALA A 107 -7.13 -1.34 -31.40
C ALA A 107 -7.24 -1.51 -32.94
N SER A 108 -7.39 -2.76 -33.38
CA SER A 108 -7.77 -3.07 -34.76
C SER A 108 -9.29 -3.01 -34.81
N ARG A 109 -9.86 -2.27 -35.75
CA ARG A 109 -11.30 -2.32 -36.01
C ARG A 109 -11.57 -3.50 -36.94
N ASP A 110 -12.71 -4.17 -36.76
CA ASP A 110 -13.12 -5.25 -37.67
C ASP A 110 -13.08 -4.75 -39.12
N GLY A 111 -12.22 -5.36 -39.95
CA GLY A 111 -12.05 -5.04 -41.36
C GLY A 111 -11.17 -3.84 -41.72
N LEU A 112 -10.54 -3.15 -40.75
CA LEU A 112 -9.60 -2.05 -41.02
C LEU A 112 -8.21 -2.32 -40.44
N PRO A 113 -7.12 -1.88 -41.12
CA PRO A 113 -5.79 -1.97 -40.56
C PRO A 113 -5.70 -1.16 -39.25
N PRO A 114 -4.91 -1.61 -38.26
CA PRO A 114 -4.75 -0.91 -37.00
C PRO A 114 -4.12 0.45 -37.22
N THR A 115 -4.60 1.45 -36.45
CA THR A 115 -4.07 2.82 -36.48
C THR A 115 -2.57 2.81 -36.18
N ARG A 116 -1.73 3.36 -37.06
CA ARG A 116 -0.28 3.43 -36.83
C ARG A 116 0.07 4.60 -35.94
N VAL A 117 0.31 4.28 -34.66
CA VAL A 117 0.70 5.27 -33.65
C VAL A 117 2.19 5.17 -33.37
N GLN A 118 2.93 6.22 -33.72
CA GLN A 118 4.33 6.36 -33.33
C GLN A 118 4.40 6.95 -31.92
N TYR A 119 5.21 6.37 -31.04
CA TYR A 119 5.48 6.95 -29.72
C TYR A 119 6.91 7.49 -29.64
N LYS A 120 7.08 8.53 -28.84
CA LYS A 120 8.39 9.11 -28.49
C LYS A 120 8.39 9.52 -27.02
N PHE A 121 9.26 8.90 -26.23
CA PHE A 121 9.57 9.30 -24.86
C PHE A 121 10.63 10.40 -24.90
N MET A 122 10.17 11.65 -24.84
CA MET A 122 11.02 12.84 -24.90
C MET A 122 11.82 13.07 -23.61
N GLY A 123 11.33 12.58 -22.47
CA GLY A 123 11.96 12.80 -21.18
C GLY A 123 11.71 11.67 -20.20
N LEU A 124 12.78 11.00 -19.81
CA LEU A 124 12.84 10.06 -18.69
C LEU A 124 13.98 10.51 -17.77
N HIS A 125 13.71 11.54 -16.97
CA HIS A 125 14.75 12.17 -16.18
C HIS A 125 14.44 12.20 -14.71
N SER A 126 15.43 11.84 -13.89
CA SER A 126 15.39 12.16 -12.47
C SER A 126 16.08 13.50 -12.22
N HIS A 127 15.44 14.34 -11.42
CA HIS A 127 16.00 15.61 -10.98
C HIS A 127 17.05 15.45 -9.87
N ASN A 128 17.24 14.24 -9.33
CA ASN A 128 18.27 13.97 -8.32
C ASN A 128 18.89 12.59 -8.49
N GLN A 129 19.92 12.52 -9.34
CA GLN A 129 20.65 11.30 -9.68
C GLN A 129 21.46 10.71 -8.53
N SER A 130 21.74 11.47 -7.46
CA SER A 130 22.37 10.92 -6.26
C SER A 130 21.45 9.96 -5.49
N VAL A 131 20.13 10.12 -5.65
CA VAL A 131 19.09 9.37 -4.94
C VAL A 131 18.40 8.35 -5.85
N LEU A 132 18.04 8.74 -7.07
CA LEU A 132 17.28 7.94 -8.04
C LEU A 132 17.93 8.05 -9.42
N LEU A 133 18.23 6.91 -10.04
CA LEU A 133 18.73 6.90 -11.42
C LEU A 133 17.64 7.35 -12.40
N HIS A 134 18.03 7.76 -13.61
CA HIS A 134 17.09 7.99 -14.69
C HIS A 134 16.15 6.78 -14.88
N PRO A 135 14.83 7.00 -14.96
CA PRO A 135 13.89 5.92 -15.25
C PRO A 135 14.27 5.22 -16.55
N ARG A 136 14.14 3.89 -16.57
CA ARG A 136 14.44 3.08 -17.76
C ARG A 136 13.18 2.37 -18.24
N LEU A 137 13.04 2.25 -19.55
CA LEU A 137 11.97 1.47 -20.19
C LEU A 137 12.53 0.13 -20.70
N THR A 138 11.67 -0.88 -20.79
CA THR A 138 11.99 -2.13 -21.50
C THR A 138 11.78 -2.03 -23.02
N VAL A 139 11.24 -0.91 -23.48
CA VAL A 139 11.04 -0.56 -24.89
C VAL A 139 11.98 0.58 -25.28
N PRO A 140 12.30 0.75 -26.57
CA PRO A 140 13.11 1.89 -27.02
C PRO A 140 12.43 3.22 -26.72
N SER A 141 13.18 4.32 -26.76
CA SER A 141 12.65 5.67 -26.52
C SER A 141 11.72 6.15 -27.64
N THR A 142 11.77 5.53 -28.82
CA THR A 142 10.91 5.84 -29.96
C THR A 142 10.61 4.55 -30.70
N GLY A 143 9.38 4.43 -31.19
CA GLY A 143 8.93 3.25 -31.92
C GLY A 143 7.46 3.35 -32.27
N PHE A 144 6.85 2.22 -32.62
CA PHE A 144 5.43 2.12 -32.90
C PHE A 144 4.71 1.35 -31.80
N VAL A 145 3.53 1.83 -31.41
CA VAL A 145 2.66 1.08 -30.51
C VAL A 145 2.13 -0.14 -31.27
N PRO A 146 2.21 -1.34 -30.69
CA PRO A 146 1.76 -2.54 -31.37
C PRO A 146 0.23 -2.62 -31.44
N ALA A 147 -0.25 -3.28 -32.51
CA ALA A 147 -1.67 -3.56 -32.72
C ALA A 147 -2.21 -4.58 -31.71
N ALA A 148 -1.42 -5.61 -31.40
CA ALA A 148 -1.75 -6.55 -30.35
C ALA A 148 -1.51 -5.91 -28.97
N GLU A 149 -2.30 -6.36 -27.99
CA GLU A 149 -2.07 -6.01 -26.60
C GLU A 149 -0.66 -6.41 -26.18
N SER A 150 0.10 -5.43 -25.68
CA SER A 150 1.44 -5.66 -25.17
C SER A 150 1.69 -4.82 -23.93
N SER A 151 2.83 -5.03 -23.30
CA SER A 151 3.21 -4.29 -22.11
C SER A 151 4.68 -3.91 -22.13
N PHE A 152 5.00 -2.86 -21.40
CA PHE A 152 6.37 -2.47 -21.12
C PHE A 152 6.52 -2.13 -19.63
N GLN A 153 7.74 -2.23 -19.11
CA GLN A 153 8.02 -1.89 -17.73
C GLN A 153 8.76 -0.56 -17.64
N LEU A 154 8.32 0.29 -16.73
CA LEU A 154 9.10 1.44 -16.27
C LEU A 154 9.86 1.06 -15.01
N ASN A 155 11.18 1.08 -15.09
CA ASN A 155 12.09 0.77 -14.00
C ASN A 155 12.56 2.05 -13.28
N LEU A 156 12.41 2.07 -11.96
CA LEU A 156 12.71 3.15 -11.04
C LEU A 156 13.77 2.71 -10.02
N GLN A 157 15.03 2.72 -10.44
CA GLN A 157 16.13 2.21 -9.63
C GLN A 157 16.71 3.29 -8.71
N CYS A 158 16.53 3.12 -7.39
CA CYS A 158 17.24 3.91 -6.40
C CYS A 158 18.75 3.59 -6.42
N THR A 159 19.60 4.60 -6.22
CA THR A 159 21.08 4.40 -6.16
C THR A 159 21.52 3.60 -4.93
N LYS A 160 20.69 3.58 -3.88
CA LYS A 160 20.98 3.01 -2.55
C LYS A 160 22.19 3.67 -1.84
N ARG A 161 22.72 4.78 -2.35
CA ARG A 161 23.82 5.53 -1.73
C ARG A 161 23.31 6.48 -0.64
N VAL A 162 22.34 7.32 -0.99
CA VAL A 162 21.75 8.32 -0.10
C VAL A 162 20.25 8.09 0.03
N SER A 163 19.72 8.29 1.23
CA SER A 163 18.27 8.29 1.46
C SER A 163 17.68 9.64 1.08
N GLY A 164 16.66 9.68 0.24
CA GLY A 164 16.08 10.92 -0.25
C GLY A 164 14.76 10.71 -0.98
N VAL A 165 14.03 11.80 -1.19
CA VAL A 165 12.89 11.80 -2.11
C VAL A 165 13.36 12.48 -3.38
N ALA A 166 13.34 11.74 -4.49
CA ALA A 166 13.71 12.26 -5.79
C ALA A 166 12.46 12.47 -6.65
N GLU A 167 12.48 13.54 -7.43
CA GLU A 167 11.51 13.78 -8.48
C GLU A 167 12.00 13.19 -9.79
N PHE A 168 11.07 12.70 -10.59
CA PHE A 168 11.33 12.28 -11.96
C PHE A 168 10.14 12.59 -12.85
N GLU A 169 10.42 12.82 -14.12
CA GLU A 169 9.41 13.16 -15.12
C GLU A 169 9.32 12.04 -16.17
N ILE A 170 8.08 11.78 -16.61
CA ILE A 170 7.78 10.98 -17.78
C ILE A 170 7.10 11.91 -18.78
N HIS A 171 7.76 12.15 -19.90
CA HIS A 171 7.22 12.90 -21.02
C HIS A 171 7.18 11.98 -22.25
N ALA A 172 5.97 11.64 -22.70
CA ALA A 172 5.71 10.81 -23.86
C ALA A 172 4.78 11.54 -24.84
N VAL A 173 5.09 11.45 -26.12
CA VAL A 173 4.28 11.97 -27.22
C VAL A 173 3.88 10.79 -28.11
N PHE A 174 2.61 10.70 -28.44
CA PHE A 174 2.05 9.74 -29.39
C PHE A 174 1.59 10.50 -30.62
N GLN A 175 2.05 10.10 -31.81
CA GLN A 175 1.71 10.73 -33.08
C GLN A 175 0.87 9.75 -33.90
N PHE A 176 -0.27 10.22 -34.40
CA PHE A 176 -1.20 9.41 -35.17
C PHE A 176 -0.95 9.70 -36.66
N SER A 177 -0.49 8.68 -37.39
CA SER A 177 -0.12 8.82 -38.80
C SER A 177 -1.34 9.07 -39.69
N ASP A 178 -2.49 8.53 -39.28
CA ASP A 178 -3.67 8.35 -40.12
C ASP A 178 -4.77 9.39 -39.81
N ARG A 179 -4.48 10.39 -38.96
CA ARG A 179 -5.45 11.37 -38.44
C ARG A 179 -4.92 12.80 -38.54
N PRO A 180 -5.30 13.59 -39.56
CA PRO A 180 -4.83 14.95 -39.73
C PRO A 180 -5.35 15.93 -38.64
N GLU A 181 -6.51 15.64 -38.04
CA GLU A 181 -7.15 16.49 -37.00
C GLU A 181 -6.57 16.28 -35.59
N LYS A 182 -6.02 15.09 -35.31
CA LYS A 182 -5.36 14.74 -34.04
C LYS A 182 -3.94 14.28 -34.31
N ARG A 183 -3.06 15.24 -34.65
CA ARG A 183 -1.66 14.93 -35.00
C ARG A 183 -0.88 14.28 -33.85
N SER A 184 -1.19 14.64 -32.60
CA SER A 184 -0.45 14.11 -31.45
C SER A 184 -1.18 14.17 -30.12
N LEU A 185 -0.92 13.19 -29.25
CA LEU A 185 -1.28 13.17 -27.85
C LEU A 185 -0.01 13.28 -26.99
N THR A 186 0.03 14.25 -26.08
CA THR A 186 1.17 14.43 -25.16
C THR A 186 0.78 14.05 -23.73
N MET A 187 1.59 13.20 -23.11
CA MET A 187 1.49 12.80 -21.71
C MET A 187 2.75 13.27 -20.97
N GLN A 188 2.60 14.24 -20.07
CA GLN A 188 3.70 14.78 -19.27
C GLN A 188 3.33 14.78 -17.79
N HIS A 189 4.04 13.97 -17.00
CA HIS A 189 3.78 13.85 -15.57
C HIS A 189 5.06 13.81 -14.75
N ARG A 190 5.03 14.56 -13.63
CA ARG A 190 6.06 14.53 -12.60
C ARG A 190 5.64 13.63 -11.46
N PHE A 191 6.57 12.82 -11.00
CA PHE A 191 6.38 11.86 -9.92
C PHE A 191 7.45 12.05 -8.86
N ARG A 192 7.14 11.60 -7.65
CA ARG A 192 8.07 11.62 -6.51
C ARG A 192 8.30 10.20 -6.05
N LYS A 193 9.54 9.82 -5.76
CA LYS A 193 9.89 8.51 -5.22
C LYS A 193 10.80 8.63 -4.01
N ALA A 194 10.45 7.93 -2.94
CA ALA A 194 11.28 7.79 -1.76
C ALA A 194 12.28 6.66 -1.98
N CYS A 195 13.56 6.96 -1.82
CA CYS A 195 14.65 6.01 -1.86
C CYS A 195 15.35 5.95 -0.50
N LEU A 196 15.80 4.77 -0.12
CA LEU A 196 16.59 4.54 1.09
C LEU A 196 18.00 4.12 0.70
N SER A 197 18.99 4.63 1.44
CA SER A 197 20.34 4.08 1.41
C SER A 197 20.35 2.62 1.85
N ALA A 198 21.36 1.85 1.43
CA ALA A 198 21.54 0.46 1.86
C ALA A 198 21.54 0.34 3.40
N ALA A 199 22.19 1.27 4.10
CA ALA A 199 22.23 1.31 5.55
C ALA A 199 20.84 1.54 6.17
N ASP A 200 20.03 2.44 5.63
CA ASP A 200 18.69 2.72 6.15
C ASP A 200 17.68 1.62 5.79
N LEU A 201 17.83 0.99 4.62
CA LEU A 201 17.07 -0.20 4.24
C LEU A 201 17.34 -1.35 5.23
N LEU A 202 18.60 -1.62 5.54
CA LEU A 202 18.98 -2.63 6.54
C LEU A 202 18.39 -2.31 7.92
N LYS A 203 18.51 -1.05 8.39
CA LYS A 203 17.89 -0.62 9.66
C LYS A 203 16.39 -0.83 9.66
N LEU A 204 15.71 -0.58 8.53
CA LEU A 204 14.28 -0.81 8.38
C LEU A 204 13.94 -2.31 8.46
N GLN A 205 14.63 -3.15 7.69
CA GLN A 205 14.45 -4.61 7.69
C GLN A 205 14.63 -5.17 9.10
N GLN A 206 15.73 -4.83 9.78
CA GLN A 206 16.00 -5.23 11.18
C GLN A 206 14.89 -4.76 12.13
N LYS A 207 14.46 -3.50 12.01
CA LYS A 207 13.35 -2.94 12.81
C LYS A 207 12.06 -3.74 12.60
N CYS A 208 11.76 -4.14 11.38
CA CYS A 208 10.54 -4.85 11.02
C CYS A 208 10.58 -6.32 11.44
N TYR A 209 11.70 -7.00 11.23
CA TYR A 209 12.00 -8.33 11.74
C TYR A 209 11.83 -8.39 13.27
N CYS A 210 12.54 -7.54 14.03
CA CYS A 210 12.44 -7.51 15.48
C CYS A 210 11.03 -7.19 15.98
N ARG A 211 10.29 -6.34 15.25
CA ARG A 211 8.89 -6.04 15.57
C ARG A 211 7.98 -7.26 15.38
N LYS A 212 8.24 -8.10 14.38
CA LYS A 212 7.52 -9.37 14.10
C LYS A 212 7.88 -10.42 15.16
N LYS A 213 9.18 -10.69 15.39
CA LYS A 213 9.71 -11.64 16.38
C LYS A 213 9.17 -11.36 17.79
N CYS A 214 9.29 -10.11 18.28
CA CYS A 214 8.76 -9.73 19.59
C CYS A 214 7.22 -9.86 19.68
N LYS A 215 6.48 -9.57 18.59
CA LYS A 215 5.02 -9.74 18.58
C LYS A 215 4.65 -11.22 18.71
N GLN A 216 5.36 -12.11 18.02
CA GLN A 216 5.16 -13.56 18.11
C GLN A 216 5.49 -14.10 19.51
N GLN A 217 6.62 -13.70 20.10
CA GLN A 217 6.99 -14.12 21.46
C GLN A 217 5.94 -13.70 22.51
N ILE A 218 5.44 -12.46 22.45
CA ILE A 218 4.38 -11.99 23.34
C ILE A 218 3.09 -12.80 23.14
N LYS A 219 2.72 -13.11 21.87
CA LYS A 219 1.57 -13.97 21.56
C LYS A 219 1.76 -15.38 22.15
N LYS A 220 2.93 -16.01 21.99
CA LYS A 220 3.26 -17.33 22.55
C LYS A 220 3.19 -17.35 24.08
N LYS A 221 3.81 -16.37 24.76
CA LYS A 221 3.71 -16.19 26.23
C LYS A 221 2.26 -16.03 26.69
N ARG A 222 1.42 -15.28 25.95
CA ARG A 222 0.00 -15.12 26.25
C ARG A 222 -0.79 -16.42 26.08
N ARG A 223 -0.54 -17.18 24.99
CA ARG A 223 -1.16 -18.50 24.76
C ARG A 223 -0.82 -19.48 25.90
N ARG A 224 0.46 -19.59 26.28
CA ARG A 224 0.91 -20.43 27.42
C ARG A 224 0.23 -20.06 28.75
N ARG A 225 0.11 -18.76 29.06
CA ARG A 225 -0.60 -18.30 30.28
C ARG A 225 -2.09 -18.65 30.26
N ASN A 226 -2.74 -18.51 29.11
CA ASN A 226 -4.15 -18.88 28.96
C ASN A 226 -4.35 -20.39 29.11
N HIS A 227 -3.45 -21.20 28.54
CA HIS A 227 -3.46 -22.65 28.68
C HIS A 227 -3.33 -23.07 30.15
N ARG A 228 -2.30 -22.56 30.86
CA ARG A 228 -2.13 -22.81 32.30
C ARG A 228 -3.34 -22.38 33.12
N LYS A 229 -4.00 -21.27 32.76
CA LYS A 229 -5.22 -20.82 33.43
C LYS A 229 -6.39 -21.77 33.20
N LYS A 230 -6.55 -22.30 31.98
CA LYS A 230 -7.56 -23.31 31.66
C LYS A 230 -7.30 -24.60 32.43
N GLN A 231 -6.05 -25.08 32.44
CA GLN A 231 -5.65 -26.27 33.22
C GLN A 231 -5.96 -26.11 34.72
N ARG A 232 -5.59 -24.97 35.33
CA ARG A 232 -5.94 -24.70 36.73
C ARG A 232 -7.45 -24.66 36.98
N ALA A 233 -8.24 -24.20 36.01
CA ALA A 233 -9.69 -24.17 36.11
C ALA A 233 -10.35 -25.54 35.88
N ALA A 234 -9.69 -26.45 35.16
CA ALA A 234 -10.11 -27.84 35.00
C ALA A 234 -9.75 -28.66 36.26
N ASN A 235 -8.55 -28.46 36.80
CA ASN A 235 -8.05 -29.16 37.99
C ASN A 235 -8.68 -28.65 39.30
N SER A 236 -9.43 -27.54 39.28
CA SER A 236 -10.23 -27.11 40.43
C SER A 236 -11.55 -27.90 40.44
N SER A 237 -11.66 -28.92 41.32
CA SER A 237 -12.83 -29.81 41.39
C SER A 237 -14.18 -29.07 41.48
N PRO A 238 -15.25 -29.58 40.83
CA PRO A 238 -16.59 -29.00 40.90
C PRO A 238 -17.15 -28.89 42.34
N SER A 239 -16.79 -29.80 43.24
CA SER A 239 -17.29 -29.82 44.64
C SER A 239 -16.78 -28.63 45.46
N ARG A 240 -15.49 -28.26 45.33
CA ARG A 240 -14.93 -27.04 45.95
C ARG A 240 -15.59 -25.76 45.41
N ARG A 241 -15.97 -25.72 44.12
CA ARG A 241 -16.69 -24.57 43.53
C ARG A 241 -18.12 -24.39 44.07
N ARG A 242 -18.82 -25.46 44.44
CA ARG A 242 -20.17 -25.38 45.04
C ARG A 242 -20.11 -24.86 46.48
N SER A 243 -19.14 -25.31 47.28
CA SER A 243 -18.88 -24.81 48.64
C SER A 243 -18.52 -23.31 48.65
N ASP A 244 -17.56 -22.89 47.81
CA ASP A 244 -17.14 -21.49 47.70
C ASP A 244 -18.25 -20.56 47.19
N ARG A 245 -19.10 -21.03 46.25
CA ARG A 245 -20.26 -20.25 45.77
C ARG A 245 -21.33 -20.07 46.85
N ARG A 246 -21.57 -21.08 47.69
CA ARG A 246 -22.50 -20.98 48.84
C ARG A 246 -21.98 -20.00 49.88
N GLN A 247 -20.69 -20.06 50.23
CA GLN A 247 -20.07 -19.07 51.14
C GLN A 247 -20.03 -17.65 50.54
N GLN A 248 -19.74 -17.49 49.24
CA GLN A 248 -19.76 -16.17 48.59
C GLN A 248 -21.17 -15.59 48.43
N ARG A 249 -22.22 -16.41 48.29
CA ARG A 249 -23.62 -15.94 48.30
C ARG A 249 -24.02 -15.45 49.68
N ARG A 250 -23.63 -16.15 50.76
CA ARG A 250 -23.84 -15.68 52.15
C ARG A 250 -23.16 -14.33 52.39
N ARG A 251 -21.89 -14.18 51.99
CA ARG A 251 -21.16 -12.88 52.10
C ARG A 251 -21.65 -11.76 51.18
N ARG A 252 -22.52 -12.06 50.19
CA ARG A 252 -23.11 -11.07 49.27
C ARG A 252 -24.53 -10.65 49.64
N GLY A 253 -25.20 -11.40 50.53
CA GLY A 253 -26.49 -11.00 51.12
C GLY A 253 -26.37 -9.68 51.87
N ASP A 254 -25.29 -9.50 52.64
CA ASP A 254 -25.10 -8.32 53.50
C ASP A 254 -24.59 -7.06 52.80
N ARG A 255 -24.23 -7.12 51.52
CA ARG A 255 -23.65 -5.96 50.79
C ARG A 255 -24.62 -5.29 49.82
N ARG A 256 -25.93 -5.56 49.94
CA ARG A 256 -26.97 -4.99 49.06
C ARG A 256 -27.47 -3.60 49.44
N ARG A 257 -26.83 -2.89 50.37
CA ARG A 257 -27.09 -1.46 50.59
C ARG A 257 -25.81 -0.65 50.36
N GLY A 258 -25.85 0.27 49.40
CA GLY A 258 -24.91 1.39 49.31
C GLY A 258 -23.82 1.34 48.23
N GLY A 259 -24.12 1.89 47.05
CA GLY A 259 -23.22 2.84 46.39
C GLY A 259 -22.12 2.33 45.42
N LYS A 260 -21.88 3.17 44.39
CA LYS A 260 -20.67 3.25 43.53
C LYS A 260 -20.55 2.30 42.33
N LYS A 261 -21.56 2.27 41.43
CA LYS A 261 -21.36 1.79 40.04
C LYS A 261 -20.43 2.70 39.19
N GLY A 262 -20.23 3.98 39.57
CA GLY A 262 -19.39 4.94 38.84
C GLY A 262 -17.87 4.90 39.11
N ARG A 263 -17.43 4.75 40.38
CA ARG A 263 -15.98 4.79 40.76
C ARG A 263 -15.17 3.62 40.22
N ASN A 264 -15.79 2.44 40.06
CA ASN A 264 -15.15 1.26 39.50
C ASN A 264 -14.78 1.40 38.01
N SER A 265 -15.49 2.26 37.26
CA SER A 265 -15.22 2.45 35.83
C SER A 265 -13.90 3.21 35.59
N ARG A 266 -13.65 4.29 36.36
CA ARG A 266 -12.43 5.11 36.28
C ARG A 266 -11.21 4.29 36.71
N GLN A 267 -11.29 3.57 37.83
CA GLN A 267 -10.20 2.72 38.31
C GLN A 267 -9.90 1.56 37.33
N ARG A 268 -10.93 0.96 36.71
CA ARG A 268 -10.75 -0.06 35.66
C ARG A 268 -10.13 0.50 34.39
N ARG A 269 -10.51 1.72 33.97
CA ARG A 269 -9.86 2.45 32.86
C ARG A 269 -8.39 2.73 33.15
N GLN A 270 -8.05 3.21 34.35
CA GLN A 270 -6.67 3.44 34.79
C GLN A 270 -5.83 2.15 34.78
N ARG A 271 -6.34 1.06 35.37
CA ARG A 271 -5.67 -0.26 35.34
C ARG A 271 -5.43 -0.76 33.91
N ARG A 272 -6.40 -0.58 33.01
CA ARG A 272 -6.24 -0.90 31.56
C ARG A 272 -5.15 -0.04 30.92
N ARG A 273 -5.10 1.27 31.20
CA ARG A 273 -4.06 2.18 30.70
C ARG A 273 -2.68 1.78 31.21
N GLN A 274 -2.52 1.51 32.51
CA GLN A 274 -1.25 1.05 33.10
C GLN A 274 -0.79 -0.28 32.47
N ARG A 275 -1.70 -1.25 32.30
CA ARG A 275 -1.38 -2.53 31.64
C ARG A 275 -0.92 -2.32 30.19
N ARG A 276 -1.57 -1.42 29.43
CA ARG A 276 -1.14 -1.05 28.08
C ARG A 276 0.25 -0.41 28.07
N ARG A 277 0.55 0.48 29.02
CA ARG A 277 1.88 1.11 29.17
C ARG A 277 2.96 0.06 29.46
N ARG A 278 2.74 -0.84 30.43
CA ARG A 278 3.67 -1.95 30.74
C ARG A 278 3.93 -2.85 29.53
N LEU A 279 2.89 -3.21 28.79
CA LEU A 279 3.03 -4.00 27.56
C LEU A 279 3.82 -3.26 26.47
N ARG A 280 3.62 -1.95 26.32
CA ARG A 280 4.39 -1.11 25.39
C ARG A 280 5.87 -1.07 25.78
N ARG A 281 6.20 -0.89 27.07
CA ARG A 281 7.59 -0.91 27.59
C ARG A 281 8.29 -2.24 27.30
N ARG A 282 7.69 -3.36 27.70
CA ARG A 282 8.22 -4.71 27.40
C ARG A 282 8.44 -4.97 25.92
N ARG A 283 7.55 -4.46 25.06
CA ARG A 283 7.70 -4.58 23.61
C ARG A 283 8.88 -3.74 23.09
N LYS A 284 9.10 -2.54 23.64
CA LYS A 284 10.24 -1.69 23.30
C LYS A 284 11.56 -2.31 23.76
N GLU A 285 11.61 -2.85 24.98
CA GLU A 285 12.77 -3.57 25.53
C GLU A 285 13.15 -4.76 24.65
N CYS A 286 12.19 -5.66 24.36
CA CYS A 286 12.43 -6.79 23.44
C CYS A 286 12.94 -6.34 22.07
N GLN A 287 12.42 -5.24 21.53
CA GLN A 287 12.89 -4.72 20.24
C GLN A 287 14.31 -4.14 20.33
N LYS A 288 14.67 -3.49 21.44
CA LYS A 288 16.03 -2.99 21.67
C LYS A 288 17.02 -4.15 21.76
N GLU A 289 16.68 -5.16 22.55
CA GLU A 289 17.49 -6.37 22.74
C GLU A 289 17.67 -7.13 21.42
N CYS A 290 16.57 -7.36 20.68
CA CYS A 290 16.64 -7.98 19.36
C CYS A 290 17.53 -7.20 18.39
N ARG A 291 17.45 -5.86 18.37
CA ARG A 291 18.32 -5.04 17.51
C ARG A 291 19.78 -5.08 17.93
N ARG A 292 20.08 -5.21 19.23
CA ARG A 292 21.46 -5.42 19.70
C ARG A 292 21.98 -6.76 19.18
N GLY A 293 21.17 -7.82 19.27
CA GLY A 293 21.49 -9.12 18.66
C GLY A 293 21.76 -9.01 17.15
N CYS A 294 20.87 -8.37 16.40
CA CYS A 294 21.06 -8.15 14.95
C CYS A 294 22.29 -7.33 14.58
N ARG A 295 22.82 -6.50 15.49
CA ARG A 295 24.05 -5.75 15.26
C ARG A 295 25.29 -6.60 15.52
N ALA A 296 25.23 -7.49 16.51
CA ALA A 296 26.30 -8.42 16.82
C ALA A 296 26.39 -9.55 15.78
N GLN A 297 25.25 -10.06 15.31
CA GLN A 297 25.16 -11.06 14.25
C GLN A 297 24.12 -10.62 13.20
N PRO A 298 24.54 -9.95 12.12
CA PRO A 298 23.64 -9.47 11.07
C PRO A 298 22.90 -10.59 10.32
N SER A 299 23.54 -11.75 10.17
CA SER A 299 23.01 -12.94 9.50
C SER A 299 21.69 -13.43 10.11
N ASP A 300 21.51 -13.32 11.43
CA ASP A 300 20.28 -13.71 12.14
C ASP A 300 19.04 -12.89 11.77
N CYS A 301 19.26 -11.70 11.23
CA CYS A 301 18.23 -10.71 10.96
C CYS A 301 18.12 -10.30 9.49
N GLN A 302 19.09 -10.71 8.67
CA GLN A 302 18.95 -10.79 7.23
C GLN A 302 18.06 -11.99 6.92
N GLN A 303 16.76 -11.74 6.74
CA GLN A 303 15.99 -12.69 5.94
C GLN A 303 16.61 -12.67 4.55
N ARG A 304 17.04 -13.84 4.03
CA ARG A 304 17.30 -14.01 2.60
C ARG A 304 16.12 -13.38 1.86
N GLU A 305 16.37 -12.31 1.10
CA GLU A 305 15.50 -11.96 -0.02
C GLU A 305 15.71 -13.09 -1.03
N ALA A 306 14.87 -14.12 -0.93
CA ALA A 306 14.70 -15.13 -1.96
C ALA A 306 13.19 -15.24 -2.18
N ASP A 307 12.83 -15.00 -3.43
CA ASP A 307 11.52 -15.04 -4.10
C ASP A 307 10.56 -13.87 -3.87
#